data_AF-A0A7Z2ZUR4-F1
#
_entry.id   AF-A0A7Z2ZUR4-F1
#
_cell.length_a   1.000
_cell.length_b   1.000
_cell.length_c   1.000
_cell.angle_alpha   90.00
_cell.angle_beta   90.00
_cell.angle_gamma   90.00
#
_symmetry.space_group_name_H-M   'P 1'
#
loop_
_entity.id
_entity.type
_entity.pdbx_description
1 polymer ?
#
loop_
_entity_poly.entity_id
_entity_poly.type
_entity_poly.pdbx_seq_one_letter_code
_entity_poly.pdbx_strand_id
1 'polypeptide(L)'
;MKFVGKMRQRGQGMMEYVIIVALIAVAAIGVYSMFGKTVRNQTAGLSKEMAGSDSSTQIQAAGTSATSAATRGNTTKGLGEYNKDNDQN
;
A
#
# COMPACT_ATOMS: atom_id res chain seq x y z
N MET A 1 -31.63 13.83 44.54
CA MET A 1 -30.83 13.45 43.35
C MET A 1 -30.53 11.96 43.42
N LYS A 2 -30.99 11.17 42.45
CA LYS A 2 -30.69 9.72 42.38
C LYS A 2 -29.47 9.53 41.48
N PHE A 3 -28.38 9.03 42.05
CA PHE A 3 -27.22 8.60 41.27
C PHE A 3 -27.52 7.22 40.67
N VAL A 4 -27.76 7.18 39.35
CA VAL A 4 -27.83 5.92 38.60
C VAL A 4 -26.40 5.44 38.38
N GLY A 5 -25.99 4.41 39.14
CA GLY A 5 -24.70 3.75 38.94
C GLY A 5 -24.69 3.01 37.61
N LYS A 6 -23.72 3.34 36.74
CA LYS A 6 -23.50 2.65 35.47
C LYS A 6 -23.10 1.20 35.77
N MET A 7 -24.00 0.24 35.53
CA MET A 7 -23.68 -1.19 35.61
C MET A 7 -22.49 -1.48 34.69
N ARG A 8 -21.36 -1.89 35.26
CA ARG A 8 -20.22 -2.38 34.49
C ARG A 8 -20.64 -3.73 33.91
N GLN A 9 -20.97 -3.76 32.63
CA GLN A 9 -21.28 -4.99 31.90
C GLN A 9 -20.05 -5.90 31.93
N ARG A 10 -20.09 -6.97 32.75
CA ARG A 10 -19.07 -8.01 32.71
C ARG A 10 -19.14 -8.69 31.35
N GLY A 11 -18.09 -8.51 30.55
CA GLY A 11 -18.03 -8.97 29.16
C GLY A 11 -17.93 -7.84 28.12
N GLN A 12 -18.19 -6.58 28.50
CA GLN A 12 -18.05 -5.44 27.58
C GLN A 12 -16.62 -5.31 27.03
N GLY A 13 -15.60 -5.61 27.84
CA GLY A 13 -14.22 -5.66 27.37
C GLY A 13 -13.90 -6.86 26.48
N MET A 14 -14.44 -8.06 26.77
CA MET A 14 -14.08 -9.26 25.99
C MET A 14 -14.55 -9.18 24.53
N MET A 15 -15.78 -8.73 24.28
CA MET A 15 -16.25 -8.56 22.90
C MET A 15 -15.50 -7.46 22.15
N GLU A 16 -15.16 -6.37 22.84
CA GLU A 16 -14.38 -5.27 22.24
C GLU A 16 -12.97 -5.73 21.86
N TYR A 17 -12.29 -6.48 22.72
CA TYR A 17 -10.99 -7.07 22.41
C TYR A 17 -11.05 -8.07 21.25
N VAL A 18 -12.07 -8.92 21.20
CA VAL A 18 -12.25 -9.87 20.09
C VAL A 18 -12.43 -9.15 18.75
N ILE A 19 -13.20 -8.06 18.74
CA ILE A 19 -13.39 -7.24 17.53
C ILE A 19 -12.07 -6.58 17.11
N ILE A 20 -11.33 -5.96 18.04
CA ILE A 20 -10.04 -5.32 17.74
C ILE A 20 -9.03 -6.33 17.20
N VAL A 21 -8.93 -7.51 17.83
CA VAL A 21 -8.02 -8.58 17.37
C VAL A 21 -8.40 -9.08 15.97
N ALA A 22 -9.70 -9.26 15.69
CA ALA A 22 -10.16 -9.65 14.36
C ALA A 22 -9.77 -8.61 13.30
N LEU A 23 -9.91 -7.32 13.60
CA LEU A 23 -9.52 -6.23 12.68
C LEU A 23 -8.01 -6.22 12.42
N ILE A 24 -7.19 -6.39 13.46
CA ILE A 24 -5.72 -6.47 13.33
C ILE A 24 -5.33 -7.69 12.47
N ALA A 25 -5.95 -8.85 12.69
CA ALA A 25 -5.65 -10.06 11.94
C ALA A 25 -5.94 -9.90 10.44
N VAL A 26 -7.08 -9.30 10.08
CA VAL A 26 -7.44 -9.03 8.68
C VAL A 26 -6.45 -8.03 8.04
N ALA A 27 -6.10 -6.96 8.75
CA ALA A 27 -5.10 -6.00 8.27
C ALA A 27 -3.72 -6.65 8.08
N ALA A 28 -3.31 -7.51 9.01
CA ALA A 28 -2.03 -8.20 8.96
C ALA A 28 -1.93 -9.11 7.72
N ILE A 29 -2.98 -9.85 7.37
CA ILE A 29 -2.99 -10.68 6.15
C ILE A 29 -2.69 -9.83 4.90
N GLY A 30 -3.32 -8.65 4.79
CA GLY A 30 -3.09 -7.72 3.69
C GLY A 30 -1.66 -7.18 3.65
N VAL A 31 -1.15 -6.72 4.80
CA VAL A 31 0.22 -6.19 4.93
C VAL A 31 1.26 -7.26 4.65
N TYR A 32 1.13 -8.47 5.19
CA TYR A 32 2.07 -9.56 4.93
C TYR A 32 2.05 -10.01 3.46
N SER A 33 0.88 -10.00 2.81
CA SER A 33 0.77 -10.30 1.37
C SER A 33 1.47 -9.24 0.51
N MET A 34 1.22 -7.95 0.77
CA MET A 34 1.88 -6.86 0.05
C MET A 34 3.39 -6.81 0.33
N PHE A 35 3.77 -6.87 1.61
CA PHE A 35 5.17 -6.80 2.02
C PHE A 35 5.96 -8.02 1.52
N GLY A 36 5.38 -9.23 1.59
CA GLY A 36 5.99 -10.45 1.06
C GLY A 36 6.22 -10.38 -0.45
N LYS A 37 5.27 -9.81 -1.21
CA LYS A 37 5.45 -9.54 -2.65
C LYS A 37 6.58 -8.53 -2.88
N THR A 38 6.63 -7.44 -2.14
CA THR A 38 7.67 -6.41 -2.28
C THR A 38 9.06 -6.97 -1.98
N VAL A 39 9.23 -7.66 -0.85
CA VAL A 39 10.50 -8.29 -0.48
C VAL A 39 10.92 -9.31 -1.53
N ARG A 40 10.01 -10.20 -1.96
CA ARG A 40 10.30 -11.18 -3.02
C ARG A 40 10.71 -10.52 -4.33
N ASN A 41 10.04 -9.45 -4.74
CA ASN A 41 10.36 -8.73 -5.98
C ASN A 41 11.72 -8.04 -5.89
N GLN A 42 12.03 -7.41 -4.77
CA GLN A 42 13.33 -6.78 -4.53
C GLN A 42 14.45 -7.83 -4.46
N THR A 43 14.24 -8.93 -3.73
CA THR A 43 15.19 -10.05 -3.67
C THR A 43 15.35 -10.70 -5.04
N ALA A 44 14.31 -10.82 -5.86
CA ALA A 44 14.41 -11.33 -7.22
C ALA A 44 15.19 -10.38 -8.14
N GLY A 45 15.00 -9.06 -8.01
CA GLY A 45 15.78 -8.05 -8.72
C GLY A 45 17.26 -8.10 -8.33
N LEU A 46 17.56 -8.15 -7.03
CA LEU A 46 18.92 -8.32 -6.52
C LEU A 46 19.54 -9.65 -6.94
N SER A 47 18.76 -10.75 -6.91
CA SER A 47 19.23 -12.07 -7.35
C SER A 47 19.50 -12.11 -8.85
N LYS A 48 18.70 -11.41 -9.67
CA LYS A 48 18.97 -11.24 -11.11
C LYS A 48 20.24 -10.43 -11.36
N GLU A 49 20.43 -9.33 -10.63
CA GLU A 49 21.64 -8.51 -10.68
C GLU A 49 22.88 -9.34 -10.28
N MET A 50 22.78 -10.09 -9.17
CA MET A 50 23.85 -10.97 -8.67
C MET A 50 24.11 -12.18 -9.58
N ALA A 51 23.08 -12.69 -10.26
CA ALA A 51 23.20 -13.77 -11.24
C ALA A 51 23.72 -13.27 -12.61
N GLY A 52 23.98 -11.96 -12.77
CA GLY A 52 24.46 -11.37 -14.01
C GLY A 52 23.43 -11.36 -15.14
N SER A 53 22.15 -11.56 -14.83
CA SER A 53 21.06 -11.61 -15.83
C SER A 53 20.58 -10.21 -16.18
N ASP A 54 21.39 -9.49 -16.95
CA ASP A 54 21.08 -8.30 -17.76
C ASP A 54 19.88 -7.45 -17.28
N SER A 55 20.11 -6.64 -16.25
CA SER A 55 19.15 -5.66 -15.71
C SER A 55 18.83 -4.51 -16.68
N SER A 56 19.37 -4.52 -17.91
CA SER A 56 19.15 -3.47 -18.91
C SER A 56 17.67 -3.25 -19.22
N THR A 57 16.84 -4.29 -19.18
CA THR A 57 15.39 -4.18 -19.38
C THR A 57 14.69 -3.48 -18.21
N GLN A 58 15.11 -3.73 -16.97
CA GLN A 58 14.56 -3.05 -15.79
C GLN A 58 15.05 -1.60 -15.70
N ILE A 59 16.32 -1.35 -16.05
CA ILE A 59 16.91 -0.01 -16.11
C ILE A 59 16.25 0.82 -17.22
N GLN A 60 15.99 0.24 -18.40
CA GLN A 60 15.25 0.91 -19.48
C GLN A 60 13.81 1.23 -19.04
N ALA A 61 13.09 0.28 -18.44
CA ALA A 61 11.74 0.52 -17.95
C ALA A 61 11.69 1.61 -16.86
N ALA A 62 12.69 1.64 -15.97
CA ALA A 62 12.85 2.69 -14.96
C ALA A 62 13.13 4.05 -15.62
N GLY A 63 14.00 4.10 -16.63
CA GLY A 63 14.28 5.30 -17.42
C GLY A 63 13.03 5.84 -18.12
N THR A 64 12.27 4.99 -18.81
CA THR A 64 11.01 5.38 -19.46
C THR A 64 9.97 5.89 -18.47
N SER A 65 9.85 5.26 -17.29
CA SER A 65 8.96 5.73 -16.22
C SER A 65 9.39 7.07 -15.65
N ALA A 66 10.70 7.27 -15.44
CA ALA A 66 11.26 8.53 -14.97
C ALA A 66 11.01 9.67 -15.96
N THR A 67 11.24 9.44 -17.26
CA THR A 67 10.93 10.42 -18.32
C THR A 67 9.45 10.75 -18.35
N SER A 68 8.58 9.75 -18.27
CA SER A 68 7.11 9.95 -18.25
C SER A 68 6.67 10.78 -17.03
N ALA A 69 7.25 10.52 -15.86
CA ALA A 69 6.97 11.28 -14.65
C ALA A 69 7.50 12.72 -14.74
N ALA A 70 8.68 12.93 -15.31
CA ALA A 70 9.23 14.27 -15.55
C ALA A 70 8.35 15.08 -16.52
N THR A 71 7.86 14.45 -17.60
CA THR A 71 6.91 15.06 -18.53
C THR A 71 5.61 15.45 -17.82
N ARG A 72 5.02 14.54 -17.04
CA ARG A 72 3.80 14.84 -16.25
C ARG A 72 4.03 15.96 -15.23
N GLY A 73 5.17 15.97 -14.55
CA GLY A 73 5.53 16.99 -13.57
C GLY A 73 5.77 18.38 -14.19
N ASN A 74 6.21 18.43 -15.44
CA ASN A 74 6.37 19.68 -16.19
C ASN A 74 5.06 20.12 -16.88
N THR A 75 3.99 19.33 -16.78
CA THR A 75 2.66 19.68 -17.28
C THR A 75 1.89 20.35 -16.15
N THR A 76 1.62 21.66 -16.25
CA THR A 76 0.83 22.40 -15.26
C THR A 76 -0.61 21.86 -15.21
N LYS A 77 -0.90 21.00 -14.24
CA LYS A 77 -2.24 20.45 -14.00
C LYS A 77 -3.14 21.51 -13.36
N GLY A 78 -3.79 22.31 -14.21
CA GLY A 78 -4.93 23.14 -13.80
C GLY A 78 -6.18 22.30 -13.58
N LEU A 79 -7.18 22.86 -12.88
CA LEU A 79 -8.48 22.19 -12.62
C LEU A 79 -9.17 21.66 -13.89
N GLY A 80 -8.87 22.23 -15.07
CA GLY A 80 -9.39 21.78 -16.37
C GLY A 80 -8.76 20.50 -16.94
N GLU A 81 -7.64 20.03 -16.38
CA GLU A 81 -6.91 18.82 -16.82
C GLU A 81 -7.19 17.59 -15.93
N TYR A 82 -8.04 17.73 -14.88
CA TYR A 82 -8.31 16.69 -13.89
C TYR A 82 -8.96 15.42 -14.49
N ASN A 83 -9.65 15.56 -15.63
CA ASN A 83 -10.34 14.46 -16.30
C ASN A 83 -9.53 13.78 -17.42
N LYS A 84 -8.34 14.29 -17.78
CA LYS A 84 -7.57 13.77 -18.93
C LYS A 84 -6.59 12.66 -18.58
N ASP A 85 -6.24 12.49 -17.30
CA ASP A 85 -5.30 11.46 -16.85
C ASP A 85 -5.97 10.16 -16.39
N ASN A 86 -7.30 10.13 -16.22
CA ASN A 86 -8.02 8.92 -15.84
C ASN A 86 -8.33 7.99 -17.01
N ASP A 87 -8.16 8.46 -18.26
CA ASP A 87 -8.23 7.61 -19.45
C ASP A 87 -6.84 7.02 -19.74
N GLN A 88 -6.36 6.18 -18.82
CA GLN A 88 -5.36 5.17 -19.14
C GLN A 88 -6.10 3.92 -19.62
N ASN A 89 -6.56 3.92 -20.88
CA ASN A 89 -6.89 2.70 -21.61
C ASN A 89 -5.93 2.51 -22.78
#